data_AF-A0A7J3U7B3-F1
#
_entry.id   AF-A0A7J3U7B3-F1
#
_cell.length_a   1.000
_cell.length_b   1.000
_cell.length_c   1.000
_cell.angle_alpha   90.00
_cell.angle_beta   90.00
_cell.angle_gamma   90.00
#
_symmetry.space_group_name_H-M   'P 1'
#
loop_
_entity.id
_entity.type
_entity.pdbx_description
1 polymer ?
#
loop_
_entity_poly.entity_id
_entity_poly.type
_entity_poly.pdbx_seq_one_letter_code
_entity_poly.pdbx_strand_id
1 'polypeptide(L)'
;MKKGICIAPPLIVVVLMLLSSALPAVTADSNIRENVKGYDRGVSWQPVVPLKKATFVNFDENSYLDDYSYLAAVPTTVFYDKDGGRLFSYPLLFYQDPYPVKEDKERSLNARQGLNYFMEDWMSYCNGRLDGLTLINVDKNKVTQWPSRNTTTITGDNPFSVASQIALHDWSYSDNAVVAVIKENFEKPNEITKGKIDGKMFTYNVGHKHFEMEQPIIGTGGTYSSFNIDDENYKYVIAQLSWPNHIDLDLQLYDSHLGMVDNAAGVYSDPRLETTGSYIHNYGKWQVSVTAVPKKGFSDTGSEKDLFNAMSFKELSKEIKNKCDVDVLLYPGVKFNLPKTPFGCRNASFTLRWNNPGVKLGFAVLDPVDNEICSSLSKEEIISGDSDNKNETTIHINQLGECRDGENYSICVFSVNNVSQPVDFRFDYSWQQNFSKEESDCFVSATNGAVLASTLNAPLLYVSPSQLPKCTKEALYKLGVKNIYLLNIGGHLSANVKNELKGIASIKEEYKDARNVYSGIKGLSGRSGDIIFTTIDPWTYWYVSEGKPAGETKAALFVGPASYIAAQHGSPVVVVDEHPRLSQAVVYHDNFWRKNADSRATVEPSSGSMFLS
;
A
#
# COMPACT_ATOMS: atom_id res chain seq x y z
N MET A 1 35.47 33.78 -79.68
CA MET A 1 35.36 32.75 -78.63
C MET A 1 36.59 32.89 -77.75
N LYS A 2 36.57 33.13 -76.44
CA LYS A 2 35.62 32.83 -75.36
C LYS A 2 35.48 34.06 -74.44
N LYS A 3 34.26 34.32 -73.96
CA LYS A 3 33.94 35.32 -72.92
C LYS A 3 34.45 34.81 -71.57
N GLY A 4 35.26 35.58 -70.87
CA GLY A 4 35.57 35.39 -69.44
C GLY A 4 34.58 36.22 -68.62
N ILE A 5 33.78 35.54 -67.79
CA ILE A 5 32.82 36.16 -66.88
C ILE A 5 33.59 36.60 -65.62
N CYS A 6 33.60 37.89 -65.34
CA CYS A 6 34.00 38.45 -64.05
C CYS A 6 32.83 38.26 -63.07
N ILE A 7 33.04 37.45 -62.03
CA ILE A 7 32.09 37.33 -60.91
C ILE A 7 32.64 38.19 -59.77
N ALA A 8 31.82 39.15 -59.34
CA ALA A 8 32.15 40.12 -58.30
C ALA A 8 32.21 39.45 -56.90
N PRO A 9 33.13 39.88 -56.02
CA PRO A 9 33.34 39.28 -54.70
C PRO A 9 32.20 39.38 -53.65
N PRO A 10 31.17 40.28 -53.73
CA PRO A 10 30.16 40.33 -52.68
C PRO A 10 29.11 39.21 -52.75
N LEU A 11 28.99 38.50 -53.88
CA LEU A 11 27.98 37.44 -54.03
C LEU A 11 28.38 36.13 -53.32
N ILE A 12 29.67 35.86 -53.17
CA ILE A 12 30.19 34.64 -52.53
C ILE A 12 29.97 34.67 -51.01
N VAL A 13 30.03 35.86 -50.40
CA VAL A 13 29.83 36.03 -48.95
C VAL A 13 28.35 35.83 -48.56
N VAL A 14 27.41 36.27 -49.39
CA VAL A 14 25.97 36.09 -49.14
C VAL A 14 25.54 34.63 -49.33
N VAL A 15 26.13 33.91 -50.29
CA VAL A 15 25.87 32.47 -50.47
C VAL A 15 26.49 31.63 -49.34
N LEU A 16 27.67 32.00 -48.83
CA LEU A 16 28.27 31.37 -47.64
C LEU A 16 27.48 31.63 -46.36
N MET A 17 26.89 32.81 -46.19
CA MET A 17 26.01 33.11 -45.04
C MET A 17 24.67 32.36 -45.13
N LEU A 18 24.07 32.21 -46.32
CA LEU A 18 22.83 31.43 -46.49
C LEU A 18 23.05 29.91 -46.37
N LEU A 19 24.26 29.40 -46.65
CA LEU A 19 24.65 28.02 -46.38
C LEU A 19 24.91 27.73 -44.89
N SER A 20 25.19 28.76 -44.08
CA SER A 20 25.33 28.61 -42.61
C SER A 20 23.99 28.54 -41.86
N SER A 21 22.88 28.91 -42.50
CA SER A 21 21.51 28.78 -41.97
C SER A 21 20.84 27.43 -42.23
N ALA A 22 21.53 26.50 -42.88
CA ALA A 22 21.09 25.11 -43.04
C ALA A 22 21.99 24.18 -42.21
N LEU A 23 22.01 24.37 -40.88
CA LEU A 23 22.44 23.29 -40.00
C LEU A 23 21.40 22.17 -40.15
N PRO A 24 21.80 20.93 -40.50
CA PRO A 24 20.90 19.81 -40.33
C PRO A 24 20.49 19.81 -38.86
N ALA A 25 19.19 19.65 -38.60
CA ALA A 25 18.74 19.25 -37.28
C ALA A 25 19.47 17.94 -36.98
N VAL A 26 20.56 18.02 -36.22
CA VAL A 26 21.25 16.85 -35.70
C VAL A 26 20.30 16.29 -34.66
N THR A 27 19.49 15.32 -35.08
CA THR A 27 18.93 14.35 -34.15
C THR A 27 20.13 13.75 -33.43
N ALA A 28 20.14 13.84 -32.10
CA ALA A 28 21.17 13.19 -31.31
C ALA A 28 20.98 11.68 -31.45
N ASP A 29 21.58 11.08 -32.49
CA ASP A 29 21.65 9.63 -32.62
C ASP A 29 22.36 9.07 -31.40
N SER A 30 21.83 7.98 -30.85
CA SER A 30 22.45 7.33 -29.69
C SER A 30 23.89 6.91 -30.03
N ASN A 31 24.87 7.34 -29.24
CA ASN A 31 26.27 6.89 -29.37
C ASN A 31 26.48 5.43 -28.92
N ILE A 32 25.38 4.70 -28.64
CA ILE A 32 25.41 3.36 -28.08
C ILE A 32 25.29 2.37 -29.22
N ARG A 33 26.30 1.48 -29.35
CA ARG A 33 26.33 0.44 -30.38
C ARG A 33 25.00 -0.33 -30.40
N GLU A 34 24.42 -0.50 -31.58
CA GLU A 34 23.17 -1.28 -31.81
C GLU A 34 23.21 -2.70 -31.21
N ASN A 35 24.41 -3.20 -30.93
CA ASN A 35 24.68 -4.56 -30.50
C ASN A 35 24.34 -4.83 -29.01
N VAL A 36 24.06 -3.81 -28.18
CA VAL A 36 23.77 -4.00 -26.74
C VAL A 36 22.27 -4.25 -26.55
N LYS A 37 21.83 -5.51 -26.58
CA LYS A 37 20.40 -5.86 -26.56
C LYS A 37 19.71 -5.80 -25.19
N GLY A 38 20.48 -5.81 -24.09
CA GLY A 38 19.91 -5.92 -22.74
C GLY A 38 19.39 -7.32 -22.40
N TYR A 39 19.11 -7.54 -21.12
CA TYR A 39 18.49 -8.75 -20.60
C TYR A 39 16.98 -8.69 -20.87
N ASP A 40 16.48 -9.63 -21.67
CA ASP A 40 15.09 -9.74 -22.11
C ASP A 40 14.27 -10.74 -21.28
N ARG A 41 14.91 -11.42 -20.33
CA ARG A 41 14.26 -12.32 -19.37
C ARG A 41 14.09 -11.59 -18.05
N GLY A 42 12.90 -11.00 -17.85
CA GLY A 42 12.59 -10.27 -16.62
C GLY A 42 11.17 -9.74 -16.61
N VAL A 43 10.81 -9.12 -15.48
CA VAL A 43 9.50 -8.51 -15.29
C VAL A 43 9.38 -7.13 -15.94
N SER A 44 10.50 -6.53 -16.36
CA SER A 44 10.55 -5.22 -16.98
C SER A 44 9.81 -5.15 -18.32
N TRP A 45 9.30 -3.97 -18.67
CA TRP A 45 8.51 -3.78 -19.89
C TRP A 45 9.34 -3.73 -21.19
N GLN A 46 10.66 -3.58 -21.07
CA GLN A 46 11.63 -3.64 -22.16
C GLN A 46 12.90 -4.36 -21.70
N PRO A 47 13.76 -4.85 -22.62
CA PRO A 47 15.06 -5.41 -22.27
C PRO A 47 15.91 -4.43 -21.46
N VAL A 48 16.53 -4.90 -20.38
CA VAL A 48 17.29 -4.04 -19.44
C VAL A 48 18.78 -4.16 -19.65
N VAL A 49 19.47 -3.04 -19.82
CA VAL A 49 20.93 -2.95 -19.82
C VAL A 49 21.40 -2.40 -18.47
N PRO A 50 21.91 -3.26 -17.57
CA PRO A 50 22.48 -2.79 -16.32
C PRO A 50 23.76 -1.98 -16.56
N LEU A 51 23.87 -0.84 -15.88
CA LEU A 51 25.06 0.01 -15.89
C LEU A 51 25.85 -0.21 -14.60
N LYS A 52 27.18 -0.24 -14.65
CA LYS A 52 28.05 -0.40 -13.47
C LYS A 52 28.12 0.88 -12.62
N LYS A 53 26.96 1.42 -12.24
CA LYS A 53 26.80 2.65 -11.48
C LYS A 53 26.02 2.37 -10.19
N ALA A 54 26.00 3.34 -9.28
CA ALA A 54 25.04 3.39 -8.18
C ALA A 54 24.70 4.84 -7.85
N THR A 55 23.49 5.09 -7.36
CA THR A 55 23.10 6.38 -6.77
C THR A 55 22.60 6.18 -5.35
N PHE A 56 23.13 7.01 -4.45
CA PHE A 56 22.69 7.08 -3.06
C PHE A 56 22.00 8.39 -2.77
N VAL A 57 20.85 8.33 -2.10
CA VAL A 57 20.15 9.47 -1.53
C VAL A 57 20.23 9.37 -0.02
N ASN A 58 20.70 10.41 0.66
CA ASN A 58 20.78 10.39 2.12
C ASN A 58 19.37 10.35 2.71
N PHE A 59 19.06 9.34 3.50
CA PHE A 59 17.79 9.21 4.20
C PHE A 59 17.58 10.36 5.18
N ASP A 60 16.38 10.93 5.20
CA ASP A 60 15.96 12.01 6.09
C ASP A 60 14.62 11.67 6.75
N GLU A 61 14.68 11.34 8.04
CA GLU A 61 13.48 11.00 8.81
C GLU A 61 12.58 12.22 9.16
N ASN A 62 13.06 13.44 8.93
CA ASN A 62 12.44 14.67 9.42
C ASN A 62 11.74 15.48 8.32
N SER A 63 12.11 15.29 7.05
CA SER A 63 11.56 16.03 5.91
C SER A 63 11.45 15.14 4.68
N TYR A 64 10.60 15.52 3.72
CA TYR A 64 10.42 14.79 2.45
C TYR A 64 11.51 15.09 1.40
N LEU A 65 12.62 15.72 1.81
CA LEU A 65 13.69 16.10 0.89
C LEU A 65 14.31 14.87 0.23
N ASP A 66 14.52 13.79 0.98
CA ASP A 66 15.09 12.55 0.47
C ASP A 66 14.14 11.84 -0.49
N ASP A 67 12.84 11.76 -0.18
CA ASP A 67 11.80 11.21 -1.06
C ASP A 67 11.76 11.95 -2.39
N TYR A 68 11.64 13.27 -2.38
CA TYR A 68 11.62 14.06 -3.63
C TYR A 68 12.95 13.98 -4.39
N SER A 69 14.08 13.89 -3.69
CA SER A 69 15.40 13.69 -4.30
C SER A 69 15.53 12.33 -4.96
N TYR A 70 15.02 11.28 -4.31
CA TYR A 70 14.95 9.93 -4.84
C TYR A 70 14.08 9.89 -6.09
N LEU A 71 12.88 10.47 -6.03
CA LEU A 71 11.97 10.57 -7.17
C LEU A 71 12.60 11.31 -8.37
N ALA A 72 13.33 12.41 -8.13
CA ALA A 72 14.03 13.13 -9.18
C ALA A 72 15.20 12.33 -9.81
N ALA A 73 15.77 11.38 -9.07
CA ALA A 73 16.83 10.48 -9.55
C ALA A 73 16.31 9.23 -10.28
N VAL A 74 15.02 8.88 -10.15
CA VAL A 74 14.43 7.75 -10.89
C VAL A 74 14.69 7.85 -12.41
N PRO A 75 14.40 8.97 -13.11
CA PRO A 75 14.65 9.04 -14.56
C PRO A 75 16.13 9.03 -14.96
N THR A 76 17.07 9.08 -14.01
CA THR A 76 18.51 8.94 -14.29
C THR A 76 19.00 7.51 -14.07
N THR A 77 18.29 6.76 -13.20
CA THR A 77 18.64 5.40 -12.78
C THR A 77 17.83 4.32 -13.48
N VAL A 78 16.70 4.67 -14.09
CA VAL A 78 15.91 3.84 -15.02
C VAL A 78 15.43 4.76 -16.13
N PHE A 79 15.85 4.54 -17.37
CA PHE A 79 15.40 5.36 -18.50
C PHE A 79 15.30 4.58 -19.80
N TYR A 80 14.31 4.95 -20.60
CA TYR A 80 14.00 4.29 -21.86
C TYR A 80 14.77 4.89 -23.03
N ASP A 81 15.64 4.07 -23.62
CA ASP A 81 16.25 4.34 -24.91
C ASP A 81 15.28 3.90 -26.01
N LYS A 82 14.51 4.87 -26.52
CA LYS A 82 13.49 4.65 -27.54
C LYS A 82 14.08 4.14 -28.86
N ASP A 83 15.26 4.63 -29.24
CA ASP A 83 15.91 4.25 -30.50
C ASP A 83 16.42 2.80 -30.43
N GLY A 84 16.96 2.42 -29.27
CA GLY A 84 17.42 1.06 -29.01
C GLY A 84 16.34 0.08 -28.53
N GLY A 85 15.13 0.55 -28.22
CA GLY A 85 14.04 -0.27 -27.68
C GLY A 85 14.41 -0.99 -26.39
N ARG A 86 15.08 -0.30 -25.45
CA ARG A 86 15.66 -0.91 -24.22
C ARG A 86 15.66 0.06 -23.05
N LEU A 87 15.72 -0.47 -21.83
CA LEU A 87 15.93 0.31 -20.61
C LEU A 87 17.39 0.28 -20.22
N PHE A 88 17.92 1.41 -19.78
CA PHE A 88 19.15 1.43 -18.99
C PHE A 88 18.79 1.51 -17.53
N SER A 89 19.49 0.74 -16.69
CA SER A 89 19.22 0.77 -15.27
C SER A 89 20.44 0.53 -14.38
N TYR A 90 20.43 1.13 -13.19
CA TYR A 90 21.35 0.80 -12.11
C TYR A 90 20.72 1.15 -10.74
N PRO A 91 21.27 0.65 -9.62
CA PRO A 91 20.71 0.84 -8.30
C PRO A 91 20.56 2.30 -7.89
N LEU A 92 19.37 2.62 -7.39
CA LEU A 92 19.03 3.83 -6.66
C LEU A 92 18.62 3.42 -5.25
N LEU A 93 19.35 3.87 -4.23
CA LEU A 93 19.20 3.37 -2.87
C LEU A 93 19.19 4.53 -1.87
N PHE A 94 18.39 4.41 -0.82
CA PHE A 94 18.58 5.25 0.35
C PHE A 94 19.87 4.85 1.08
N TYR A 95 20.68 5.85 1.42
CA TYR A 95 21.82 5.71 2.28
C TYR A 95 21.40 5.97 3.72
N GLN A 96 21.69 5.02 4.59
CA GLN A 96 21.52 5.15 6.04
C GLN A 96 22.85 4.90 6.74
N ASP A 97 23.14 5.72 7.75
CA ASP A 97 24.26 5.47 8.65
C ASP A 97 24.04 4.15 9.41
N PRO A 98 25.13 3.48 9.85
CA PRO A 98 24.99 2.33 10.74
C PRO A 98 24.19 2.70 11.98
N TYR A 99 23.11 1.95 12.25
CA TYR A 99 22.34 2.14 13.47
C TYR A 99 23.11 1.52 14.66
N PRO A 100 23.37 2.26 15.76
CA PRO A 100 24.12 1.77 16.91
C PRO A 100 23.22 0.86 17.77
N VAL A 101 23.01 -0.38 17.32
CA VAL A 101 22.24 -1.41 18.03
C VAL A 101 22.84 -1.62 19.43
N LYS A 102 22.09 -1.28 20.48
CA LYS A 102 22.48 -1.50 21.89
C LYS A 102 21.92 -2.80 22.44
N GLU A 103 20.72 -3.17 21.99
CA GLU A 103 19.99 -4.36 22.40
C GLU A 103 19.56 -5.16 21.17
N ASP A 104 19.51 -6.49 21.28
CA ASP A 104 19.14 -7.37 20.16
C ASP A 104 17.75 -7.07 19.57
N LYS A 105 16.83 -6.53 20.39
CA LYS A 105 15.50 -6.13 19.95
C LYS A 105 15.53 -5.00 18.89
N GLU A 106 16.58 -4.18 18.88
CA GLU A 106 16.73 -3.05 17.96
C GLU A 106 17.29 -3.45 16.59
N ARG A 107 17.62 -4.73 16.37
CA ARG A 107 18.26 -5.19 15.12
C ARG A 107 17.48 -4.84 13.86
N SER A 108 16.14 -4.83 13.94
CA SER A 108 15.23 -4.43 12.85
C SER A 108 15.38 -2.96 12.42
N LEU A 109 15.97 -2.11 13.26
CA LEU A 109 16.18 -0.68 12.96
C LEU A 109 17.45 -0.43 12.13
N ASN A 110 18.30 -1.44 11.93
CA ASN A 110 19.56 -1.29 11.22
C ASN A 110 19.43 -1.58 9.71
N ALA A 111 18.82 -0.68 8.96
CA ALA A 111 18.67 -0.81 7.50
C ALA A 111 20.01 -0.87 6.75
N ARG A 112 21.11 -0.38 7.35
CA ARG A 112 22.45 -0.42 6.76
C ARG A 112 22.92 -1.84 6.43
N GLN A 113 22.45 -2.85 7.17
CA GLN A 113 22.79 -4.24 6.89
C GLN A 113 22.29 -4.68 5.50
N GLY A 114 21.02 -4.40 5.17
CA GLY A 114 20.45 -4.72 3.87
C GLY A 114 21.15 -3.98 2.72
N LEU A 115 21.49 -2.70 2.96
CA LEU A 115 22.26 -1.90 2.00
C LEU A 115 23.64 -2.52 1.70
N ASN A 116 24.34 -2.98 2.72
CA ASN A 116 25.65 -3.61 2.55
C ASN A 116 25.56 -4.93 1.77
N TYR A 117 24.58 -5.78 2.07
CA TYR A 117 24.37 -7.04 1.35
C TYR A 117 24.08 -6.80 -0.13
N PHE A 118 23.16 -5.88 -0.44
CA PHE A 118 22.87 -5.55 -1.83
C PHE A 118 24.12 -5.03 -2.56
N MET A 119 24.88 -4.14 -1.92
CA MET A 119 26.08 -3.56 -2.53
C MET A 119 27.21 -4.58 -2.69
N GLU A 120 27.32 -5.59 -1.82
CA GLU A 120 28.29 -6.68 -2.00
C GLU A 120 28.07 -7.40 -3.34
N ASP A 121 26.83 -7.82 -3.61
CA ASP A 121 26.44 -8.46 -4.86
C ASP A 121 26.65 -7.54 -6.06
N TRP A 122 26.25 -6.27 -5.93
CA TRP A 122 26.39 -5.30 -7.01
C TRP A 122 27.85 -4.97 -7.33
N MET A 123 28.70 -4.86 -6.31
CA MET A 123 30.13 -4.65 -6.49
C MET A 123 30.79 -5.87 -7.12
N SER A 124 30.34 -7.09 -6.78
CA SER A 124 30.77 -8.32 -7.44
C SER A 124 30.45 -8.29 -8.95
N TYR A 125 29.21 -7.92 -9.31
CA TYR A 125 28.82 -7.68 -10.72
C TYR A 125 29.71 -6.62 -11.41
N CYS A 126 30.10 -5.59 -10.67
CA CYS A 126 30.95 -4.51 -11.17
C CYS A 126 32.46 -4.88 -11.21
N ASN A 127 32.85 -6.11 -10.87
CA ASN A 127 34.25 -6.54 -10.71
C ASN A 127 35.01 -5.70 -9.67
N GLY A 128 34.36 -5.39 -8.56
CA GLY A 128 34.93 -4.69 -7.42
C GLY A 128 35.08 -3.18 -7.57
N ARG A 129 34.62 -2.57 -8.69
CA ARG A 129 34.68 -1.10 -8.87
C ARG A 129 33.58 -0.57 -9.79
N LEU A 130 32.87 0.47 -9.34
CA LEU A 130 31.86 1.18 -10.13
C LEU A 130 32.50 2.06 -11.22
N ASP A 131 31.81 2.23 -12.33
CA ASP A 131 32.14 3.23 -13.35
C ASP A 131 31.64 4.64 -12.95
N GLY A 132 30.59 4.72 -12.12
CA GLY A 132 30.06 5.98 -11.60
C GLY A 132 29.31 5.81 -10.28
N LEU A 133 29.46 6.79 -9.39
CA LEU A 133 28.78 6.84 -8.09
C LEU A 133 28.22 8.25 -7.90
N THR A 134 26.90 8.36 -7.80
CA THR A 134 26.24 9.65 -7.53
C THR A 134 25.78 9.67 -6.06
N LEU A 135 26.13 10.74 -5.36
CA LEU A 135 25.82 10.96 -3.95
C LEU A 135 24.93 12.19 -3.82
N ILE A 136 23.67 12.00 -3.47
CA ILE A 136 22.70 13.08 -3.26
C ILE A 136 22.55 13.29 -1.76
N ASN A 137 23.06 14.42 -1.26
CA ASN A 137 23.13 14.76 0.17
C ASN A 137 23.88 13.74 1.05
N VAL A 138 24.62 12.79 0.46
CA VAL A 138 25.47 11.83 1.19
C VAL A 138 26.90 12.35 1.26
N ASP A 139 27.48 12.37 2.45
CA ASP A 139 28.91 12.65 2.60
C ASP A 139 29.75 11.52 1.99
N LYS A 140 30.58 11.88 1.00
CA LYS A 140 31.51 10.98 0.30
C LYS A 140 32.41 10.17 1.22
N ASN A 141 32.74 10.69 2.40
CA ASN A 141 33.60 9.99 3.35
C ASN A 141 32.93 8.75 3.94
N LYS A 142 31.59 8.68 3.90
CA LYS A 142 30.80 7.58 4.47
C LYS A 142 30.57 6.39 3.52
N VAL A 143 31.08 6.48 2.29
CA VAL A 143 30.90 5.48 1.21
C VAL A 143 32.24 5.00 0.60
N THR A 144 33.36 5.23 1.29
CA THR A 144 34.71 4.91 0.79
C THR A 144 34.94 3.42 0.52
N GLN A 145 34.13 2.54 1.12
CA GLN A 145 34.16 1.10 0.89
C GLN A 145 33.67 0.67 -0.50
N TRP A 146 32.99 1.55 -1.25
CA TRP A 146 32.50 1.27 -2.60
C TRP A 146 33.25 2.13 -3.62
N PRO A 147 34.41 1.68 -4.12
CA PRO A 147 35.23 2.46 -5.03
C PRO A 147 34.52 2.70 -6.36
N SER A 148 34.64 3.92 -6.88
CA SER A 148 34.14 4.33 -8.19
C SER A 148 35.22 5.05 -8.99
N ARG A 149 35.18 4.94 -10.32
CA ARG A 149 36.06 5.74 -11.21
C ARG A 149 35.72 7.22 -11.15
N ASN A 150 34.42 7.53 -11.09
CA ASN A 150 33.91 8.89 -11.00
C ASN A 150 32.89 8.96 -9.86
N THR A 151 33.04 9.95 -8.99
CA THR A 151 32.09 10.22 -7.92
C THR A 151 31.55 11.62 -8.07
N THR A 152 30.23 11.73 -8.26
CA THR A 152 29.51 13.00 -8.31
C THR A 152 28.83 13.22 -6.97
N THR A 153 28.91 14.45 -6.45
CA THR A 153 28.14 14.86 -5.26
C THR A 153 27.18 15.96 -5.67
N ILE A 154 25.90 15.78 -5.32
CA ILE A 154 24.84 16.75 -5.44
C ILE A 154 24.41 17.12 -4.02
N THR A 155 24.35 18.41 -3.73
CA THR A 155 23.99 18.90 -2.39
C THR A 155 22.93 19.98 -2.50
N GLY A 156 21.89 19.88 -1.70
CA GLY A 156 20.83 20.88 -1.62
C GLY A 156 19.95 20.67 -0.39
N ASP A 157 19.34 21.75 0.05
CA ASP A 157 18.48 21.83 1.24
C ASP A 157 16.98 21.86 0.89
N ASN A 158 16.64 21.86 -0.41
CA ASN A 158 15.28 21.87 -0.90
C ASN A 158 15.15 21.01 -2.18
N PRO A 159 13.99 20.38 -2.42
CA PRO A 159 13.78 19.45 -3.52
C PRO A 159 13.90 20.12 -4.90
N PHE A 160 13.53 21.40 -5.03
CA PHE A 160 13.59 22.12 -6.30
C PHE A 160 15.03 22.27 -6.82
N SER A 161 15.95 22.65 -5.91
CA SER A 161 17.37 22.78 -6.19
C SER A 161 18.01 21.43 -6.50
N VAL A 162 17.72 20.40 -5.69
CA VAL A 162 18.29 19.06 -5.90
C VAL A 162 17.84 18.48 -7.24
N ALA A 163 16.56 18.54 -7.57
CA ALA A 163 16.05 18.07 -8.87
C ALA A 163 16.68 18.82 -10.05
N SER A 164 16.85 20.14 -9.94
CA SER A 164 17.51 20.95 -10.97
C SER A 164 18.99 20.57 -11.16
N GLN A 165 19.71 20.27 -10.07
CA GLN A 165 21.10 19.82 -10.14
C GLN A 165 21.24 18.42 -10.74
N ILE A 166 20.34 17.49 -10.37
CA ILE A 166 20.27 16.15 -10.99
C ILE A 166 20.03 16.29 -12.50
N ALA A 167 19.04 17.09 -12.89
CA ALA A 167 18.70 17.31 -14.30
C ALA A 167 19.87 17.91 -15.10
N LEU A 168 20.56 18.92 -14.56
CA LEU A 168 21.68 19.56 -15.24
C LEU A 168 22.97 18.73 -15.23
N HIS A 169 23.08 17.74 -14.34
CA HIS A 169 24.19 16.80 -14.33
C HIS A 169 24.02 15.71 -15.40
N ASP A 170 22.83 15.11 -15.49
CA ASP A 170 22.62 13.92 -16.34
C ASP A 170 22.14 14.24 -17.75
N TRP A 171 21.58 15.44 -18.01
CA TRP A 171 21.21 15.90 -19.36
C TRP A 171 22.01 17.12 -19.79
N SER A 172 22.63 17.02 -20.98
CA SER A 172 23.18 18.19 -21.68
C SER A 172 22.10 19.00 -22.42
N TYR A 173 21.03 18.32 -22.87
CA TYR A 173 19.89 18.87 -23.59
C TYR A 173 18.69 17.94 -23.41
N SER A 174 17.48 18.48 -23.39
CA SER A 174 16.25 17.68 -23.46
C SER A 174 15.10 18.48 -24.08
N ASP A 175 14.49 17.95 -25.13
CA ASP A 175 13.27 18.55 -25.72
C ASP A 175 12.07 18.50 -24.77
N ASN A 176 12.03 17.49 -23.89
CA ASN A 176 10.93 17.25 -22.97
C ASN A 176 11.39 17.45 -21.52
N ALA A 177 10.52 17.94 -20.66
CA ALA A 177 10.68 17.84 -19.22
C ALA A 177 9.37 17.43 -18.57
N VAL A 178 9.47 16.67 -17.49
CA VAL A 178 8.33 16.42 -16.61
C VAL A 178 8.43 17.41 -15.46
N VAL A 179 7.36 18.15 -15.21
CA VAL A 179 7.29 19.13 -14.12
C VAL A 179 6.17 18.71 -13.17
N ALA A 180 6.51 18.37 -11.94
CA ALA A 180 5.53 18.02 -10.91
C ALA A 180 5.30 19.16 -9.92
N VAL A 181 4.04 19.36 -9.54
CA VAL A 181 3.63 20.31 -8.51
C VAL A 181 3.78 19.64 -7.16
N ILE A 182 4.60 20.22 -6.28
CA ILE A 182 4.91 19.68 -4.94
C ILE A 182 4.93 20.78 -3.88
N LYS A 183 4.90 20.39 -2.61
CA LYS A 183 5.25 21.24 -1.46
C LYS A 183 6.25 20.54 -0.58
N GLU A 184 7.10 21.34 0.07
CA GLU A 184 8.07 20.87 1.06
C GLU A 184 7.42 20.58 2.40
N ASN A 185 6.37 21.33 2.74
CA ASN A 185 5.67 21.25 4.01
C ASN A 185 4.16 21.33 3.77
N PHE A 186 3.42 20.60 4.59
CA PHE A 186 1.96 20.54 4.55
C PHE A 186 1.38 20.96 5.90
N GLU A 187 0.32 21.76 5.85
CA GLU A 187 -0.47 22.07 7.04
C GLU A 187 -1.34 20.85 7.36
N LYS A 188 -1.21 20.33 8.58
CA LYS A 188 -2.08 19.26 9.05
C LYS A 188 -3.43 19.86 9.45
N PRO A 189 -4.56 19.38 8.89
CA PRO A 189 -5.88 19.92 9.24
C PRO A 189 -6.16 19.84 10.75
N ASN A 190 -5.76 18.73 11.39
CA ASN A 190 -5.99 18.43 12.81
C ASN A 190 -7.47 18.59 13.21
N GLU A 191 -8.39 18.34 12.27
CA GLU A 191 -9.81 18.46 12.51
C GLU A 191 -10.30 17.26 13.32
N ILE A 192 -11.02 17.51 14.41
CA ILE A 192 -11.58 16.44 15.25
C ILE A 192 -13.08 16.37 15.01
N THR A 193 -13.53 15.26 14.43
CA THR A 193 -14.95 14.95 14.35
C THR A 193 -15.32 14.13 15.58
N LYS A 194 -16.40 14.52 16.26
CA LYS A 194 -16.98 13.76 17.36
C LYS A 194 -18.49 13.84 17.31
N GLY A 195 -19.15 12.78 17.73
CA GLY A 195 -20.60 12.79 17.81
C GLY A 195 -21.12 11.66 18.67
N LYS A 196 -22.45 11.64 18.76
CA LYS A 196 -23.19 10.73 19.63
C LYS A 196 -24.43 10.25 18.89
N ILE A 197 -24.76 8.98 19.10
CA ILE A 197 -25.97 8.35 18.60
C ILE A 197 -26.61 7.67 19.80
N ASP A 198 -27.81 8.12 20.17
CA ASP A 198 -28.63 7.41 21.16
C ASP A 198 -29.47 6.36 20.41
N GLY A 199 -29.56 5.17 20.97
CA GLY A 199 -30.24 4.04 20.36
C GLY A 199 -30.93 3.16 21.40
N LYS A 200 -31.68 2.18 20.91
CA LYS A 200 -32.48 1.30 21.74
C LYS A 200 -32.42 -0.14 21.25
N MET A 201 -32.13 -1.05 22.16
CA MET A 201 -32.25 -2.49 21.95
C MET A 201 -33.65 -2.94 22.37
N PHE A 202 -34.41 -3.52 21.45
CA PHE A 202 -35.77 -4.00 21.73
C PHE A 202 -35.77 -5.40 22.36
N THR A 203 -36.90 -5.78 22.93
CA THR A 203 -37.06 -7.10 23.55
C THR A 203 -36.98 -8.20 22.51
N TYR A 204 -36.01 -9.09 22.66
CA TYR A 204 -35.77 -10.15 21.71
C TYR A 204 -34.91 -11.25 22.35
N ASN A 205 -35.11 -12.50 21.93
CA ASN A 205 -34.35 -13.65 22.45
C ASN A 205 -33.22 -14.04 21.49
N VAL A 206 -32.11 -14.49 22.07
CA VAL A 206 -31.05 -15.17 21.32
C VAL A 206 -31.67 -16.41 20.68
N GLY A 207 -31.50 -16.53 19.36
CA GLY A 207 -31.93 -17.69 18.60
C GLY A 207 -30.91 -18.82 18.74
N HIS A 208 -31.38 -20.06 18.78
CA HIS A 208 -30.52 -21.23 18.87
C HIS A 208 -31.02 -22.29 17.90
N LYS A 209 -30.09 -22.85 17.12
CA LYS A 209 -30.31 -24.00 16.26
C LYS A 209 -29.21 -25.01 16.54
N HIS A 210 -29.59 -26.26 16.68
CA HIS A 210 -28.66 -27.36 16.95
C HIS A 210 -28.68 -28.34 15.79
N PHE A 211 -27.49 -28.75 15.35
CA PHE A 211 -27.29 -29.74 14.29
C PHE A 211 -26.37 -30.85 14.78
N GLU A 212 -26.88 -32.06 14.72
CA GLU A 212 -26.06 -33.25 14.84
C GLU A 212 -25.55 -33.63 13.44
N MET A 213 -24.25 -33.52 13.21
CA MET A 213 -23.61 -33.70 11.91
C MET A 213 -22.68 -34.91 11.91
N GLU A 214 -22.63 -35.64 10.80
CA GLU A 214 -21.62 -36.68 10.58
C GLU A 214 -20.23 -36.04 10.49
N GLN A 215 -19.24 -36.62 11.17
CA GLN A 215 -17.87 -36.13 11.07
C GLN A 215 -17.30 -36.41 9.65
N PRO A 216 -16.63 -35.43 9.03
CA PRO A 216 -15.96 -35.63 7.75
C PRO A 216 -14.78 -36.60 7.88
N ILE A 217 -14.49 -37.32 6.79
CA ILE A 217 -13.28 -38.14 6.70
C ILE A 217 -12.16 -37.26 6.12
N ILE A 218 -10.97 -37.34 6.72
CA ILE A 218 -9.78 -36.63 6.24
C ILE A 218 -9.59 -36.85 4.73
N GLY A 219 -9.48 -35.75 3.97
CA GLY A 219 -9.25 -35.77 2.52
C GLY A 219 -10.49 -36.01 1.65
N THR A 220 -11.70 -36.12 2.23
CA THR A 220 -12.95 -36.35 1.48
C THR A 220 -13.82 -35.11 1.28
N GLY A 221 -13.42 -33.96 1.84
CA GLY A 221 -14.20 -32.72 1.84
C GLY A 221 -14.98 -32.51 3.14
N GLY A 222 -15.76 -31.42 3.20
CA GLY A 222 -16.56 -31.07 4.38
C GLY A 222 -17.92 -31.75 4.41
N THR A 223 -18.48 -31.90 5.61
CA THR A 223 -19.92 -32.18 5.81
C THR A 223 -20.64 -30.87 6.08
N TYR A 224 -21.86 -30.73 5.55
CA TYR A 224 -22.56 -29.45 5.54
C TYR A 224 -23.96 -29.55 6.12
N SER A 225 -24.39 -28.50 6.82
CA SER A 225 -25.78 -28.32 7.23
C SER A 225 -26.28 -26.93 6.86
N SER A 226 -27.45 -26.84 6.22
CA SER A 226 -28.07 -25.57 5.83
C SER A 226 -29.11 -25.12 6.85
N PHE A 227 -29.21 -23.81 7.03
CA PHE A 227 -30.22 -23.19 7.86
C PHE A 227 -30.60 -21.82 7.28
N ASN A 228 -31.78 -21.32 7.65
CA ASN A 228 -32.20 -19.97 7.24
C ASN A 228 -32.07 -18.97 8.38
N ILE A 229 -31.72 -17.74 8.06
CA ILE A 229 -31.84 -16.57 8.93
C ILE A 229 -32.83 -15.63 8.26
N ASP A 230 -34.11 -15.75 8.60
CA ASP A 230 -35.19 -14.98 7.96
C ASP A 230 -35.67 -13.79 8.82
N ASP A 231 -35.30 -13.76 10.12
CA ASP A 231 -35.70 -12.70 11.04
C ASP A 231 -34.65 -11.57 11.07
N GLU A 232 -35.07 -10.40 10.60
CA GLU A 232 -34.23 -9.20 10.48
C GLU A 232 -33.83 -8.58 11.83
N ASN A 233 -34.41 -9.04 12.95
CA ASN A 233 -33.98 -8.60 14.27
C ASN A 233 -32.61 -9.19 14.66
N TYR A 234 -32.21 -10.31 14.06
CA TYR A 234 -30.86 -10.85 14.22
C TYR A 234 -29.86 -10.08 13.35
N LYS A 235 -28.72 -9.72 13.94
CA LYS A 235 -27.63 -9.00 13.25
C LYS A 235 -26.27 -9.68 13.34
N TYR A 236 -26.12 -10.66 14.20
CA TYR A 236 -24.87 -11.40 14.36
C TYR A 236 -25.14 -12.89 14.49
N VAL A 237 -24.29 -13.72 13.90
CA VAL A 237 -24.37 -15.18 13.94
C VAL A 237 -23.05 -15.77 14.40
N ILE A 238 -23.12 -16.76 15.29
CA ILE A 238 -21.98 -17.56 15.71
C ILE A 238 -22.33 -19.03 15.55
N ALA A 239 -21.39 -19.81 15.03
CA ALA A 239 -21.45 -21.27 15.04
C ALA A 239 -20.34 -21.81 15.95
N GLN A 240 -20.71 -22.78 16.78
CA GLN A 240 -19.79 -23.51 17.65
C GLN A 240 -19.87 -25.00 17.33
N LEU A 241 -18.71 -25.61 17.11
CA LEU A 241 -18.55 -27.04 16.89
C LEU A 241 -18.03 -27.68 18.17
N SER A 242 -18.56 -28.83 18.55
CA SER A 242 -18.03 -29.69 19.60
C SER A 242 -18.01 -31.15 19.17
N TRP A 243 -17.01 -31.91 19.61
CA TRP A 243 -16.86 -33.31 19.18
C TRP A 243 -16.14 -34.22 20.20
N PRO A 244 -16.44 -35.53 20.19
CA PRO A 244 -15.99 -36.44 21.25
C PRO A 244 -14.59 -37.03 21.08
N ASN A 245 -14.01 -37.04 19.87
CA ASN A 245 -12.74 -37.73 19.55
C ASN A 245 -11.59 -36.75 19.26
N HIS A 246 -10.39 -37.29 19.01
CA HIS A 246 -9.15 -36.51 18.83
C HIS A 246 -8.80 -36.21 17.36
N ILE A 247 -9.81 -36.21 16.48
CA ILE A 247 -9.65 -35.72 15.11
C ILE A 247 -9.60 -34.19 15.16
N ASP A 248 -8.71 -33.58 14.36
CA ASP A 248 -8.67 -32.14 14.16
C ASP A 248 -9.78 -31.75 13.18
N LEU A 249 -10.86 -31.16 13.71
CA LEU A 249 -12.00 -30.70 12.94
C LEU A 249 -11.98 -29.18 12.90
N ASP A 250 -12.14 -28.63 11.69
CA ASP A 250 -12.27 -27.20 11.45
C ASP A 250 -13.75 -26.87 11.17
N LEU A 251 -14.16 -25.65 11.52
CA LEU A 251 -15.53 -25.15 11.31
C LEU A 251 -15.53 -23.98 10.34
N GLN A 252 -16.47 -23.96 9.39
CA GLN A 252 -16.66 -22.85 8.45
C GLN A 252 -18.11 -22.38 8.42
N LEU A 253 -18.29 -21.08 8.25
CA LEU A 253 -19.58 -20.42 8.13
C LEU A 253 -19.74 -19.77 6.76
N TYR A 254 -20.88 -20.00 6.13
CA TYR A 254 -21.18 -19.53 4.78
C TYR A 254 -22.48 -18.71 4.75
N ASP A 255 -22.40 -17.54 4.12
CA ASP A 255 -23.54 -16.82 3.56
C ASP A 255 -23.72 -17.27 2.10
N SER A 256 -24.93 -17.69 1.72
CA SER A 256 -25.17 -18.21 0.36
C SER A 256 -24.92 -17.21 -0.77
N HIS A 257 -24.88 -15.91 -0.49
CA HIS A 257 -24.62 -14.87 -1.48
C HIS A 257 -23.13 -14.50 -1.57
N LEU A 258 -22.38 -14.64 -0.47
CA LEU A 258 -20.97 -14.22 -0.38
C LEU A 258 -19.98 -15.39 -0.43
N GLY A 259 -20.42 -16.59 -0.05
CA GLY A 259 -19.54 -17.73 0.19
C GLY A 259 -19.11 -17.84 1.65
N MET A 260 -17.89 -18.31 1.89
CA MET A 260 -17.35 -18.47 3.25
C MET A 260 -17.07 -17.09 3.86
N VAL A 261 -17.79 -16.75 4.93
CA VAL A 261 -17.64 -15.46 5.63
C VAL A 261 -16.72 -15.55 6.83
N ASP A 262 -16.52 -16.74 7.38
CA ASP A 262 -15.56 -16.96 8.46
C ASP A 262 -15.20 -18.45 8.56
N ASN A 263 -14.03 -18.73 9.13
CA ASN A 263 -13.65 -20.08 9.50
C ASN A 263 -12.82 -20.09 10.79
N ALA A 264 -12.81 -21.25 11.43
CA ALA A 264 -11.94 -21.56 12.55
C ALA A 264 -11.17 -22.82 12.19
N ALA A 265 -9.84 -22.69 12.08
CA ALA A 265 -8.95 -23.77 11.69
C ALA A 265 -7.80 -23.96 12.69
N GLY A 266 -8.09 -23.76 13.98
CA GLY A 266 -7.13 -23.91 15.05
C GLY A 266 -6.65 -25.34 15.24
N VAL A 267 -5.62 -25.53 16.06
CA VAL A 267 -5.32 -26.85 16.61
C VAL A 267 -6.26 -27.07 17.78
N TYR A 268 -7.05 -28.14 17.75
CA TYR A 268 -7.99 -28.40 18.84
C TYR A 268 -7.29 -28.46 20.21
N SER A 269 -7.97 -27.92 21.23
CA SER A 269 -7.61 -28.05 22.65
C SER A 269 -8.76 -28.69 23.43
N ASP A 270 -8.56 -29.09 24.69
CA ASP A 270 -9.65 -29.60 25.53
C ASP A 270 -10.24 -28.45 26.38
N PRO A 271 -11.58 -28.26 26.42
CA PRO A 271 -12.60 -28.98 25.65
C PRO A 271 -12.52 -28.69 24.16
N ARG A 272 -12.78 -29.71 23.33
CA ARG A 272 -12.71 -29.65 21.87
C ARG A 272 -13.83 -28.81 21.30
N LEU A 273 -13.50 -27.57 21.00
CA LEU A 273 -14.40 -26.55 20.52
C LEU A 273 -13.74 -25.77 19.39
N GLU A 274 -14.49 -25.53 18.32
CA GLU A 274 -14.14 -24.54 17.30
C GLU A 274 -15.27 -23.52 17.22
N THR A 275 -14.92 -22.26 17.01
CA THR A 275 -15.89 -21.16 16.98
C THR A 275 -15.63 -20.24 15.81
N THR A 276 -16.67 -20.02 15.01
CA THR A 276 -16.66 -19.07 13.89
C THR A 276 -17.89 -18.17 13.98
N GLY A 277 -17.82 -16.96 13.43
CA GLY A 277 -18.92 -16.01 13.52
C GLY A 277 -18.72 -14.80 12.64
N SER A 278 -19.83 -14.14 12.34
CA SER A 278 -19.86 -13.00 11.42
C SER A 278 -21.10 -12.13 11.66
N TYR A 279 -21.00 -10.86 11.26
CA TYR A 279 -22.15 -10.02 10.98
C TYR A 279 -23.07 -10.68 9.94
N ILE A 280 -24.39 -10.55 10.09
CA ILE A 280 -25.35 -11.11 9.13
C ILE A 280 -25.45 -10.16 7.94
N HIS A 281 -24.71 -10.47 6.88
CA HIS A 281 -24.69 -9.70 5.63
C HIS A 281 -25.99 -9.82 4.83
N ASN A 282 -26.48 -11.05 4.64
CA ASN A 282 -27.71 -11.32 3.90
C ASN A 282 -28.67 -12.20 4.71
N TYR A 283 -29.96 -11.92 4.59
CA TYR A 283 -31.02 -12.77 5.12
C TYR A 283 -31.38 -13.88 4.13
N GLY A 284 -31.92 -15.00 4.64
CA GLY A 284 -32.23 -16.20 3.87
C GLY A 284 -31.27 -17.34 4.19
N LYS A 285 -30.75 -18.02 3.16
CA LYS A 285 -30.03 -19.29 3.31
C LYS A 285 -28.58 -19.09 3.76
N TRP A 286 -28.19 -19.85 4.78
CA TRP A 286 -26.85 -19.95 5.35
C TRP A 286 -26.43 -21.42 5.49
N GLN A 287 -25.15 -21.67 5.69
CA GLN A 287 -24.62 -23.02 5.85
C GLN A 287 -23.44 -23.04 6.82
N VAL A 288 -23.36 -24.10 7.63
CA VAL A 288 -22.15 -24.49 8.36
C VAL A 288 -21.52 -25.69 7.69
N SER A 289 -20.19 -25.75 7.72
CA SER A 289 -19.39 -26.88 7.23
C SER A 289 -18.41 -27.31 8.30
N VAL A 290 -18.23 -28.62 8.43
CA VAL A 290 -17.18 -29.22 9.24
C VAL A 290 -16.21 -29.93 8.31
N THR A 291 -14.92 -29.69 8.43
CA THR A 291 -13.88 -30.38 7.67
C THR A 291 -12.90 -31.08 8.60
N ALA A 292 -12.34 -32.22 8.17
CA ALA A 292 -11.28 -32.89 8.92
C ALA A 292 -9.94 -32.69 8.21
N VAL A 293 -8.94 -32.24 8.97
CA VAL A 293 -7.56 -32.10 8.52
C VAL A 293 -6.66 -33.02 9.34
N PRO A 294 -5.53 -33.49 8.78
CA PRO A 294 -4.50 -34.12 9.61
C PRO A 294 -4.02 -33.11 10.65
N LYS A 295 -3.83 -33.56 11.91
CA LYS A 295 -3.42 -32.70 13.02
C LYS A 295 -2.24 -31.80 12.62
N LYS A 296 -2.42 -30.49 12.76
CA LYS A 296 -1.36 -29.50 12.51
C LYS A 296 -0.39 -29.52 13.70
N GLY A 297 0.81 -30.06 13.51
CA GLY A 297 1.86 -30.08 14.55
C GLY A 297 3.19 -29.61 13.99
N PHE A 298 3.65 -28.43 14.43
CA PHE A 298 5.06 -28.08 14.37
C PHE A 298 5.73 -28.57 15.65
N SER A 299 6.70 -29.48 15.55
CA SER A 299 7.68 -29.65 16.62
C SER A 299 8.74 -28.55 16.49
N ASP A 300 9.16 -27.97 17.61
CA ASP A 300 10.24 -26.96 17.70
C ASP A 300 11.60 -27.45 17.12
N THR A 301 11.67 -28.70 16.65
CA THR A 301 12.86 -29.36 16.12
C THR A 301 12.87 -29.48 14.58
N GLY A 302 11.87 -28.96 13.86
CA GLY A 302 11.92 -28.82 12.41
C GLY A 302 12.10 -30.13 11.65
N SER A 303 11.62 -31.25 12.20
CA SER A 303 11.72 -32.55 11.52
C SER A 303 10.48 -32.81 10.67
N GLU A 304 10.66 -32.98 9.35
CA GLU A 304 9.61 -33.38 8.38
C GLU A 304 8.87 -34.68 8.77
N LYS A 305 9.42 -35.47 9.70
CA LYS A 305 8.85 -36.75 10.13
C LYS A 305 7.60 -36.62 11.01
N ASP A 306 7.35 -35.47 11.62
CA ASP A 306 6.17 -35.25 12.46
C ASP A 306 4.96 -34.67 11.70
N LEU A 307 5.17 -34.22 10.45
CA LEU A 307 4.13 -33.58 9.63
C LEU A 307 2.99 -34.53 9.22
N PHE A 308 3.23 -35.84 9.31
CA PHE A 308 2.30 -36.87 8.86
C PHE A 308 2.29 -38.06 9.82
N ASN A 309 1.88 -37.85 11.08
CA ASN A 309 1.39 -38.98 11.89
C ASN A 309 0.04 -39.43 11.32
N ALA A 310 0.10 -40.16 10.20
CA ALA A 310 -1.04 -40.77 9.57
C ALA A 310 -1.64 -41.81 10.54
N MET A 311 -2.83 -41.53 11.04
CA MET A 311 -3.68 -42.55 11.70
C MET A 311 -3.68 -43.83 10.86
N SER A 312 -3.54 -44.99 11.49
CA SER A 312 -3.58 -46.25 10.76
C SER A 312 -4.96 -46.44 10.11
N PHE A 313 -5.02 -47.13 8.96
CA PHE A 313 -6.30 -47.47 8.29
C PHE A 313 -7.33 -48.13 9.23
N LYS A 314 -6.86 -48.80 10.29
CA LYS A 314 -7.68 -49.47 11.30
C LYS A 314 -8.26 -48.49 12.33
N GLU A 315 -7.53 -47.43 12.67
CA GLU A 315 -8.01 -46.31 13.49
C GLU A 315 -8.98 -45.44 12.69
N LEU A 316 -8.64 -45.11 11.44
CA LEU A 316 -9.52 -44.43 10.49
C LEU A 316 -10.86 -45.18 10.37
N SER A 317 -10.82 -46.51 10.23
CA SER A 317 -12.03 -47.34 10.08
C SER A 317 -12.96 -47.39 11.31
N LYS A 318 -12.44 -47.11 12.52
CA LYS A 318 -13.24 -47.07 13.75
C LYS A 318 -13.92 -45.72 13.98
N GLU A 319 -13.42 -44.65 13.37
CA GLU A 319 -13.96 -43.30 13.50
C GLU A 319 -14.98 -42.92 12.42
N ILE A 320 -15.18 -43.78 11.40
CA ILE A 320 -16.04 -43.57 10.21
C ILE A 320 -17.55 -43.33 10.47
N LYS A 321 -18.00 -43.25 11.73
CA LYS A 321 -19.41 -42.93 12.08
C LYS A 321 -19.54 -42.10 13.36
N ASN A 322 -18.55 -41.26 13.66
CA ASN A 322 -18.69 -40.33 14.77
C ASN A 322 -19.51 -39.13 14.35
N LYS A 323 -20.31 -38.64 15.29
CA LYS A 323 -21.09 -37.43 15.14
C LYS A 323 -20.38 -36.28 15.83
N CYS A 324 -20.69 -35.07 15.39
CA CYS A 324 -20.28 -33.83 16.03
C CYS A 324 -21.51 -32.92 16.14
N ASP A 325 -21.47 -32.04 17.11
CA ASP A 325 -22.56 -31.13 17.41
C ASP A 325 -22.17 -29.73 16.95
N VAL A 326 -23.05 -29.11 16.17
CA VAL A 326 -22.90 -27.72 15.75
C VAL A 326 -24.09 -26.91 16.25
N ASP A 327 -23.79 -25.96 17.14
CA ASP A 327 -24.76 -25.00 17.64
C ASP A 327 -24.60 -23.67 16.91
N VAL A 328 -25.69 -23.19 16.31
CA VAL A 328 -25.79 -21.88 15.67
C VAL A 328 -26.60 -20.96 16.56
N LEU A 329 -25.96 -19.89 17.02
CA LEU A 329 -26.52 -18.85 17.86
C LEU A 329 -26.76 -17.57 17.04
N LEU A 330 -27.95 -17.02 17.14
CA LEU A 330 -28.36 -15.80 16.45
C LEU A 330 -28.61 -14.69 17.47
N TYR A 331 -27.88 -13.59 17.35
CA TYR A 331 -27.91 -12.51 18.34
C TYR A 331 -28.69 -11.31 17.82
N PRO A 332 -29.68 -10.82 18.58
CA PRO A 332 -30.45 -9.65 18.18
C PRO A 332 -29.58 -8.40 18.20
N GLY A 333 -29.86 -7.47 17.29
CA GLY A 333 -29.08 -6.25 17.20
C GLY A 333 -29.74 -5.14 16.41
N VAL A 334 -29.06 -4.01 16.39
CA VAL A 334 -29.42 -2.83 15.61
C VAL A 334 -28.19 -2.30 14.90
N LYS A 335 -28.37 -1.87 13.65
CA LYS A 335 -27.32 -1.26 12.83
C LYS A 335 -27.64 0.21 12.59
N PHE A 336 -26.62 1.06 12.61
CA PHE A 336 -26.73 2.45 12.19
C PHE A 336 -25.46 2.93 11.50
N ASN A 337 -25.61 3.90 10.61
CA ASN A 337 -24.51 4.48 9.86
C ASN A 337 -23.81 5.57 10.68
N LEU A 338 -22.49 5.64 10.56
CA LEU A 338 -21.69 6.76 11.03
C LEU A 338 -21.66 7.88 9.98
N PRO A 339 -21.34 9.13 10.35
CA PRO A 339 -21.02 10.16 9.37
C PRO A 339 -19.91 9.72 8.41
N LYS A 340 -19.89 10.34 7.22
CA LYS A 340 -18.84 10.17 6.22
C LYS A 340 -17.47 10.47 6.84
N THR A 341 -16.51 9.55 6.69
CA THR A 341 -15.13 9.75 7.11
C THR A 341 -14.37 10.62 6.10
N PRO A 342 -13.52 11.55 6.56
CA PRO A 342 -12.73 12.41 5.68
C PRO A 342 -11.51 11.67 5.09
N PHE A 343 -10.86 12.27 4.09
CA PHE A 343 -9.51 11.88 3.68
C PHE A 343 -8.55 11.95 4.87
N GLY A 344 -7.66 10.96 5.04
CA GLY A 344 -6.70 10.97 6.13
C GLY A 344 -7.33 10.80 7.51
N CYS A 345 -8.41 10.03 7.60
CA CYS A 345 -9.10 9.71 8.85
C CYS A 345 -8.22 8.81 9.73
N ARG A 346 -7.86 9.30 10.92
CA ARG A 346 -6.93 8.68 11.87
C ARG A 346 -7.49 8.70 13.28
N ASN A 347 -6.93 7.87 14.16
CA ASN A 347 -7.22 7.82 15.59
C ASN A 347 -8.73 7.69 15.89
N ALA A 348 -9.41 6.76 15.22
CA ALA A 348 -10.83 6.53 15.43
C ALA A 348 -11.08 5.82 16.77
N SER A 349 -12.07 6.30 17.51
CA SER A 349 -12.49 5.74 18.79
C SER A 349 -14.00 5.63 18.84
N PHE A 350 -14.46 4.48 19.32
CA PHE A 350 -15.86 4.09 19.37
C PHE A 350 -16.19 3.57 20.76
N THR A 351 -17.16 4.17 21.44
CA THR A 351 -17.56 3.75 22.79
C THR A 351 -19.05 3.53 22.87
N LEU A 352 -19.45 2.32 23.28
CA LEU A 352 -20.83 1.95 23.56
C LEU A 352 -21.07 1.96 25.08
N ARG A 353 -22.17 2.56 25.52
CA ARG A 353 -22.64 2.58 26.92
C ARG A 353 -24.13 2.26 26.98
N TRP A 354 -24.59 1.52 27.99
CA TRP A 354 -26.01 1.20 28.13
C TRP A 354 -26.48 1.19 29.58
N ASN A 355 -27.80 1.32 29.77
CA ASN A 355 -28.39 1.60 31.09
C ASN A 355 -28.87 0.38 31.90
N ASN A 356 -28.69 -0.85 31.38
CA ASN A 356 -29.16 -2.07 32.04
C ASN A 356 -28.01 -3.08 32.27
N PRO A 357 -27.56 -3.33 33.51
CA PRO A 357 -26.50 -4.30 33.83
C PRO A 357 -26.90 -5.77 33.61
N GLY A 358 -28.19 -6.07 33.50
CA GLY A 358 -28.66 -7.44 33.21
C GLY A 358 -28.58 -7.83 31.73
N VAL A 359 -28.27 -6.88 30.85
CA VAL A 359 -28.07 -7.12 29.42
C VAL A 359 -26.61 -6.85 29.09
N LYS A 360 -26.01 -7.72 28.28
CA LYS A 360 -24.63 -7.58 27.81
C LYS A 360 -24.66 -7.21 26.34
N LEU A 361 -24.12 -6.04 26.01
CA LEU A 361 -24.06 -5.54 24.64
C LEU A 361 -22.60 -5.53 24.14
N GLY A 362 -22.43 -5.88 22.87
CA GLY A 362 -21.22 -5.68 22.09
C GLY A 362 -21.52 -4.89 20.82
N PHE A 363 -20.48 -4.51 20.09
CA PHE A 363 -20.64 -3.95 18.76
C PHE A 363 -19.54 -4.35 17.80
N ALA A 364 -19.89 -4.44 16.52
CA ALA A 364 -18.98 -4.60 15.40
C ALA A 364 -18.86 -3.28 14.62
N VAL A 365 -17.65 -2.95 14.20
CA VAL A 365 -17.37 -1.88 13.24
C VAL A 365 -17.35 -2.47 11.85
N LEU A 366 -18.21 -1.93 10.97
CA LEU A 366 -18.39 -2.42 9.61
C LEU A 366 -17.85 -1.39 8.61
N ASP A 367 -17.18 -1.86 7.58
CA ASP A 367 -16.77 -1.04 6.43
C ASP A 367 -17.98 -0.61 5.58
N PRO A 368 -17.80 0.23 4.54
CA PRO A 368 -18.90 0.70 3.71
C PRO A 368 -19.62 -0.36 2.85
N VAL A 369 -19.10 -1.59 2.77
CA VAL A 369 -19.74 -2.73 2.12
C VAL A 369 -20.18 -3.80 3.12
N ASP A 370 -20.27 -3.43 4.40
CA ASP A 370 -20.72 -4.22 5.54
C ASP A 370 -19.78 -5.34 6.00
N ASN A 371 -18.50 -5.31 5.65
CA ASN A 371 -17.52 -6.23 6.21
C ASN A 371 -17.13 -5.84 7.62
N GLU A 372 -17.04 -6.86 8.48
CA GLU A 372 -16.57 -6.66 9.84
C GLU A 372 -15.06 -6.40 9.87
N ILE A 373 -14.71 -5.21 10.36
CA ILE A 373 -13.32 -4.78 10.59
C ILE A 373 -12.82 -5.30 11.94
N CYS A 374 -13.67 -5.20 12.96
CA CYS A 374 -13.45 -5.76 14.29
C CYS A 374 -14.72 -5.68 15.15
N SER A 375 -14.76 -6.52 16.18
CA SER A 375 -15.78 -6.54 17.22
C SER A 375 -15.21 -6.12 18.58
N SER A 376 -16.08 -5.60 19.45
CA SER A 376 -15.77 -5.20 20.83
C SER A 376 -15.70 -6.39 21.78
N LEU A 377 -16.09 -7.58 21.31
CA LEU A 377 -16.09 -8.84 22.02
C LEU A 377 -15.49 -9.91 21.10
N SER A 378 -14.66 -10.79 21.65
CA SER A 378 -14.23 -12.01 20.97
C SER A 378 -15.42 -12.96 20.78
N LYS A 379 -15.30 -13.92 19.86
CA LYS A 379 -16.38 -14.90 19.62
C LYS A 379 -16.60 -15.78 20.85
N GLU A 380 -15.52 -16.09 21.58
CA GLU A 380 -15.53 -16.84 22.84
C GLU A 380 -16.22 -16.06 23.96
N GLU A 381 -15.97 -14.75 24.08
CA GLU A 381 -16.68 -13.87 25.03
C GLU A 381 -18.18 -13.80 24.71
N ILE A 382 -18.54 -13.78 23.42
CA ILE A 382 -19.95 -13.76 23.01
C ILE A 382 -20.65 -15.08 23.41
N ILE A 383 -20.02 -16.23 23.15
CA ILE A 383 -20.62 -17.54 23.49
C ILE A 383 -20.71 -17.76 24.99
N SER A 384 -19.60 -17.55 25.71
CA SER A 384 -19.58 -17.74 27.16
C SER A 384 -20.51 -16.76 27.86
N GLY A 385 -20.77 -15.61 27.21
CA GLY A 385 -21.41 -14.46 27.81
C GLY A 385 -20.54 -13.81 28.87
N ASP A 386 -19.33 -14.30 29.16
CA ASP A 386 -18.44 -13.79 30.20
C ASP A 386 -17.56 -12.65 29.64
N SER A 387 -18.13 -11.45 29.60
CA SER A 387 -17.39 -10.21 29.37
C SER A 387 -17.20 -9.44 30.67
N ASP A 388 -16.00 -8.90 30.92
CA ASP A 388 -15.70 -8.01 32.05
C ASP A 388 -16.33 -6.60 31.91
N ASN A 389 -17.09 -6.37 30.84
CA ASN A 389 -17.59 -5.07 30.40
C ASN A 389 -18.68 -4.56 31.36
N LYS A 390 -18.34 -3.53 32.17
CA LYS A 390 -19.26 -2.88 33.13
C LYS A 390 -20.21 -1.88 32.43
N ASN A 391 -21.11 -2.37 31.59
CA ASN A 391 -22.05 -1.54 30.82
C ASN A 391 -21.41 -0.55 29.85
N GLU A 392 -20.13 -0.75 29.53
CA GLU A 392 -19.35 0.08 28.63
C GLU A 392 -18.33 -0.80 27.90
N THR A 393 -18.14 -0.55 26.60
CA THR A 393 -17.04 -1.13 25.83
C THR A 393 -16.53 -0.15 24.79
N THR A 394 -15.24 -0.20 24.48
CA THR A 394 -14.56 0.74 23.59
C THR A 394 -13.65 0.01 22.59
N ILE A 395 -13.68 0.46 21.34
CA ILE A 395 -12.72 0.05 20.31
C ILE A 395 -11.93 1.27 19.84
N HIS A 396 -10.62 1.10 19.73
CA HIS A 396 -9.75 2.00 19.00
C HIS A 396 -9.31 1.38 17.66
N ILE A 397 -9.31 2.20 16.60
CA ILE A 397 -8.80 1.87 15.27
C ILE A 397 -7.89 3.01 14.82
N ASN A 398 -6.65 2.70 14.44
CA ASN A 398 -5.65 3.71 14.09
C ASN A 398 -6.05 4.52 12.84
N GLN A 399 -6.72 3.89 11.88
CA GLN A 399 -7.16 4.55 10.65
C GLN A 399 -8.47 4.00 10.09
N LEU A 400 -9.20 4.89 9.41
CA LEU A 400 -10.33 4.55 8.55
C LEU A 400 -10.06 5.11 7.14
N GLY A 401 -10.63 4.50 6.12
CA GLY A 401 -10.58 5.00 4.76
C GLY A 401 -11.49 6.20 4.55
N GLU A 402 -11.25 6.94 3.47
CA GLU A 402 -12.14 8.02 3.02
C GLU A 402 -13.45 7.42 2.51
N CYS A 403 -14.60 7.90 2.99
CA CYS A 403 -15.90 7.55 2.41
C CYS A 403 -16.20 8.44 1.19
N ARG A 404 -16.84 7.89 0.16
CA ARG A 404 -17.43 8.71 -0.93
C ARG A 404 -18.82 9.21 -0.53
N ASP A 405 -19.43 10.04 -1.37
CA ASP A 405 -20.80 10.47 -1.15
C ASP A 405 -21.75 9.27 -1.19
N GLY A 406 -22.60 9.15 -0.17
CA GLY A 406 -23.51 8.01 0.00
C GLY A 406 -22.87 6.76 0.63
N GLU A 407 -21.58 6.82 0.99
CA GLU A 407 -20.89 5.73 1.70
C GLU A 407 -20.66 6.08 3.16
N ASN A 408 -20.80 5.08 4.04
CA ASN A 408 -20.63 5.25 5.47
C ASN A 408 -20.05 3.96 6.06
N TYR A 409 -19.10 4.09 6.98
CA TYR A 409 -18.88 3.05 7.97
C TYR A 409 -20.14 2.88 8.81
N SER A 410 -20.37 1.68 9.31
CA SER A 410 -21.55 1.36 10.11
C SER A 410 -21.16 0.70 11.42
N ILE A 411 -22.06 0.77 12.39
CA ILE A 411 -21.93 0.09 13.66
C ILE A 411 -23.10 -0.86 13.81
N CYS A 412 -22.80 -2.11 14.13
CA CYS A 412 -23.79 -3.10 14.52
C CYS A 412 -23.69 -3.34 16.03
N VAL A 413 -24.65 -2.84 16.81
CA VAL A 413 -24.77 -3.16 18.23
C VAL A 413 -25.60 -4.43 18.38
N PHE A 414 -25.11 -5.41 19.12
CA PHE A 414 -25.80 -6.69 19.34
C PHE A 414 -25.83 -7.07 20.82
N SER A 415 -26.85 -7.83 21.22
CA SER A 415 -26.99 -8.35 22.58
C SER A 415 -26.53 -9.80 22.63
N VAL A 416 -25.64 -10.12 23.56
CA VAL A 416 -25.12 -11.50 23.73
C VAL A 416 -26.03 -12.38 24.60
N ASN A 417 -27.04 -11.79 25.23
CA ASN A 417 -28.05 -12.50 26.01
C ASN A 417 -29.47 -12.00 25.68
N ASN A 418 -30.48 -12.72 26.18
CA ASN A 418 -31.89 -12.38 25.97
C ASN A 418 -32.20 -10.98 26.53
N VAL A 419 -32.91 -10.19 25.74
CA VAL A 419 -33.38 -8.85 26.13
C VAL A 419 -34.83 -8.96 26.57
N SER A 420 -35.06 -9.02 27.88
CA SER A 420 -36.41 -9.15 28.46
C SER A 420 -37.16 -7.83 28.58
N GLN A 421 -36.44 -6.70 28.59
CA GLN A 421 -36.98 -5.34 28.60
C GLN A 421 -36.13 -4.46 27.67
N PRO A 422 -36.71 -3.46 26.97
CA PRO A 422 -35.93 -2.61 26.09
C PRO A 422 -34.81 -1.89 26.85
N VAL A 423 -33.63 -1.81 26.25
CA VAL A 423 -32.43 -1.19 26.83
C VAL A 423 -32.02 0.00 25.99
N ASP A 424 -31.89 1.17 26.63
CA ASP A 424 -31.36 2.34 25.94
C ASP A 424 -29.83 2.31 26.00
N PHE A 425 -29.20 2.67 24.88
CA PHE A 425 -27.76 2.78 24.78
C PHE A 425 -27.36 4.10 24.14
N ARG A 426 -26.11 4.49 24.38
CA ARG A 426 -25.43 5.61 23.74
C ARG A 426 -24.16 5.09 23.08
N PHE A 427 -23.96 5.52 21.85
CA PHE A 427 -22.74 5.29 21.10
C PHE A 427 -22.04 6.62 20.83
N ASP A 428 -20.85 6.79 21.40
CA ASP A 428 -19.99 7.95 21.19
C ASP A 428 -18.91 7.57 20.16
N TYR A 429 -18.66 8.44 19.18
CA TYR A 429 -17.59 8.26 18.21
C TYR A 429 -16.71 9.50 18.11
N SER A 430 -15.43 9.29 17.77
CA SER A 430 -14.53 10.37 17.40
C SER A 430 -13.43 9.89 16.46
N TRP A 431 -12.91 10.78 15.62
CA TRP A 431 -11.73 10.57 14.79
C TRP A 431 -11.10 11.91 14.42
N GLN A 432 -9.89 11.86 13.87
CA GLN A 432 -9.10 13.02 13.49
C GLN A 432 -8.81 13.01 11.99
N GLN A 433 -8.78 14.17 11.35
CA GLN A 433 -8.19 14.35 10.03
C GLN A 433 -6.79 14.94 10.18
N ASN A 434 -5.76 14.13 9.96
CA ASN A 434 -4.36 14.54 10.16
C ASN A 434 -3.58 14.73 8.86
N PHE A 435 -4.11 14.27 7.72
CA PHE A 435 -3.49 14.40 6.41
C PHE A 435 -4.36 15.25 5.49
N SER A 436 -3.73 16.09 4.68
CA SER A 436 -4.43 16.90 3.69
C SER A 436 -4.49 16.17 2.35
N LYS A 437 -5.57 16.37 1.58
CA LYS A 437 -5.67 15.82 0.22
C LYS A 437 -4.55 16.36 -0.69
N GLU A 438 -4.19 17.63 -0.52
CA GLU A 438 -3.09 18.30 -1.23
C GLU A 438 -1.74 17.59 -1.04
N GLU A 439 -1.48 17.04 0.15
CA GLU A 439 -0.29 16.24 0.44
C GLU A 439 -0.22 14.98 -0.43
N SER A 440 -1.32 14.23 -0.50
CA SER A 440 -1.42 13.06 -1.38
C SER A 440 -1.26 13.46 -2.85
N ASP A 441 -1.95 14.50 -3.29
CA ASP A 441 -1.89 14.99 -4.67
C ASP A 441 -0.46 15.38 -5.10
N CYS A 442 0.32 16.00 -4.20
CA CYS A 442 1.72 16.32 -4.44
C CYS A 442 2.59 15.06 -4.60
N PHE A 443 2.41 14.07 -3.72
CA PHE A 443 3.14 12.79 -3.83
C PHE A 443 2.72 12.01 -5.08
N VAL A 444 1.44 11.97 -5.44
CA VAL A 444 0.96 11.34 -6.67
C VAL A 444 1.55 12.04 -7.90
N SER A 445 1.63 13.37 -7.87
CA SER A 445 2.27 14.18 -8.93
C SER A 445 3.75 13.82 -9.08
N ALA A 446 4.50 13.74 -7.99
CA ALA A 446 5.94 13.45 -8.02
C ALA A 446 6.23 11.98 -8.37
N THR A 447 5.53 11.02 -7.77
CA THR A 447 5.71 9.57 -7.99
C THR A 447 5.45 9.18 -9.45
N ASN A 448 4.27 9.53 -9.96
CA ASN A 448 3.93 9.23 -11.34
C ASN A 448 4.67 10.15 -12.32
N GLY A 449 5.07 11.35 -11.89
CA GLY A 449 6.00 12.21 -12.62
C GLY A 449 7.35 11.53 -12.84
N ALA A 450 7.91 10.87 -11.83
CA ALA A 450 9.17 10.12 -11.93
C ALA A 450 9.09 8.96 -12.92
N VAL A 451 8.00 8.19 -12.89
CA VAL A 451 7.76 7.09 -13.85
C VAL A 451 7.58 7.62 -15.27
N LEU A 452 6.79 8.69 -15.43
CA LEU A 452 6.58 9.33 -16.73
C LEU A 452 7.89 9.88 -17.29
N ALA A 453 8.70 10.53 -16.45
CA ALA A 453 10.01 11.07 -16.80
C ALA A 453 10.97 9.96 -17.27
N SER A 454 11.00 8.84 -16.55
CA SER A 454 11.76 7.65 -16.93
C SER A 454 11.35 7.10 -18.30
N THR A 455 10.04 6.98 -18.53
CA THR A 455 9.48 6.46 -19.79
C THR A 455 9.78 7.38 -20.97
N LEU A 456 9.82 8.69 -20.73
CA LEU A 456 10.13 9.71 -21.74
C LEU A 456 11.64 9.95 -21.93
N ASN A 457 12.48 9.38 -21.06
CA ASN A 457 13.89 9.73 -20.92
C ASN A 457 14.10 11.26 -20.79
N ALA A 458 13.36 11.86 -19.87
CA ALA A 458 13.32 13.29 -19.62
C ALA A 458 13.62 13.59 -18.14
N PRO A 459 14.15 14.77 -17.81
CA PRO A 459 14.34 15.18 -16.42
C PRO A 459 13.00 15.39 -15.71
N LEU A 460 12.96 15.01 -14.43
CA LEU A 460 11.90 15.40 -13.49
C LEU A 460 12.33 16.67 -12.75
N LEU A 461 11.51 17.72 -12.85
CA LEU A 461 11.68 18.98 -12.15
C LEU A 461 10.44 19.31 -11.33
N TYR A 462 10.59 20.24 -10.38
CA TYR A 462 9.54 20.58 -9.44
C TYR A 462 9.17 22.06 -9.47
N VAL A 463 7.89 22.34 -9.21
CA VAL A 463 7.36 23.68 -8.91
C VAL A 463 6.46 23.61 -7.69
N SER A 464 6.28 24.74 -7.02
CA SER A 464 5.26 24.83 -5.96
C SER A 464 3.95 25.37 -6.53
N PRO A 465 2.80 25.19 -5.85
CA PRO A 465 1.52 25.74 -6.28
C PRO A 465 1.55 27.24 -6.60
N SER A 466 2.31 28.02 -5.82
CA SER A 466 2.33 29.48 -5.89
C SER A 466 3.61 30.07 -6.48
N GLN A 467 4.65 29.28 -6.74
CA GLN A 467 5.93 29.78 -7.22
C GLN A 467 6.62 28.82 -8.19
N LEU A 468 7.13 29.36 -9.31
CA LEU A 468 8.14 28.75 -10.17
C LEU A 468 9.54 29.03 -9.58
N PRO A 469 10.24 28.05 -8.99
CA PRO A 469 11.56 28.29 -8.42
C PRO A 469 12.56 28.72 -9.49
N LYS A 470 13.47 29.63 -9.12
CA LYS A 470 14.50 30.14 -10.04
C LYS A 470 15.38 29.02 -10.60
N CYS A 471 15.78 28.06 -9.76
CA CYS A 471 16.57 26.90 -10.18
C CYS A 471 15.84 26.06 -11.24
N THR A 472 14.55 25.78 -11.04
CA THR A 472 13.71 25.08 -12.01
C THR A 472 13.64 25.83 -13.34
N LYS A 473 13.37 27.14 -13.29
CA LYS A 473 13.32 28.00 -14.48
C LYS A 473 14.64 27.98 -15.24
N GLU A 474 15.77 28.13 -14.55
CA GLU A 474 17.10 28.09 -15.16
C GLU A 474 17.43 26.72 -15.75
N ALA A 475 17.04 25.63 -15.08
CA ALA A 475 17.23 24.28 -15.59
C ALA A 475 16.47 24.07 -16.90
N LEU A 476 15.18 24.45 -16.95
CA LEU A 476 14.37 24.38 -18.17
C LEU A 476 15.01 25.14 -19.34
N TYR A 477 15.54 26.35 -19.10
CA TYR A 477 16.23 27.14 -20.13
C TYR A 477 17.54 26.50 -20.58
N LYS A 478 18.40 26.09 -19.65
CA LYS A 478 19.73 25.50 -19.96
C LYS A 478 19.60 24.20 -20.73
N LEU A 479 18.60 23.38 -20.39
CA LEU A 479 18.30 22.13 -21.08
C LEU A 479 17.61 22.34 -22.43
N GLY A 480 17.17 23.57 -22.74
CA GLY A 480 16.50 23.90 -24.00
C GLY A 480 15.18 23.17 -24.20
N VAL A 481 14.42 23.01 -23.12
CA VAL A 481 13.13 22.31 -23.08
C VAL A 481 12.11 23.01 -23.98
N LYS A 482 11.42 22.21 -24.81
CA LYS A 482 10.36 22.67 -25.71
C LYS A 482 8.97 22.23 -25.25
N ASN A 483 8.89 21.06 -24.61
CA ASN A 483 7.64 20.44 -24.17
C ASN A 483 7.67 20.14 -22.67
N ILE A 484 6.64 20.55 -21.95
CA ILE A 484 6.42 20.22 -20.54
C ILE A 484 5.25 19.23 -20.44
N TYR A 485 5.47 18.13 -19.73
CA TYR A 485 4.43 17.26 -19.20
C TYR A 485 4.20 17.66 -17.74
N LEU A 486 3.06 18.30 -17.46
CA LEU A 486 2.77 18.91 -16.17
C LEU A 486 1.92 17.98 -15.29
N LEU A 487 2.45 17.57 -14.15
CA LEU A 487 1.75 16.77 -13.14
C LEU A 487 1.22 17.72 -12.07
N ASN A 488 -0.08 17.99 -12.13
CA ASN A 488 -0.80 18.96 -11.29
C ASN A 488 -2.05 18.30 -10.72
N ILE A 489 -1.88 17.15 -10.05
CA ILE A 489 -2.98 16.39 -9.48
C ILE A 489 -3.72 17.26 -8.46
N GLY A 490 -5.06 17.19 -8.44
CA GLY A 490 -5.90 18.08 -7.63
C GLY A 490 -6.02 19.52 -8.16
N GLY A 491 -5.19 19.92 -9.12
CA GLY A 491 -5.27 21.23 -9.77
C GLY A 491 -4.74 22.39 -8.93
N HIS A 492 -3.78 22.14 -8.03
CA HIS A 492 -3.26 23.11 -7.06
C HIS A 492 -2.43 24.25 -7.68
N LEU A 493 -1.89 24.08 -8.90
CA LEU A 493 -1.04 25.09 -9.53
C LEU A 493 -1.80 26.39 -9.85
N SER A 494 -1.27 27.51 -9.36
CA SER A 494 -1.81 28.84 -9.67
C SER A 494 -1.67 29.20 -11.15
N ALA A 495 -2.62 30.01 -11.64
CA ALA A 495 -2.61 30.49 -13.02
C ALA A 495 -1.33 31.28 -13.37
N ASN A 496 -0.76 32.01 -12.40
CA ASN A 496 0.46 32.78 -12.60
C ASN A 496 1.65 31.87 -12.90
N VAL A 497 1.91 30.87 -12.05
CA VAL A 497 3.01 29.91 -12.24
C VAL A 497 2.84 29.15 -13.56
N LYS A 498 1.61 28.74 -13.87
CA LYS A 498 1.29 28.08 -15.14
C LYS A 498 1.60 28.97 -16.36
N ASN A 499 1.30 30.26 -16.30
CA ASN A 499 1.62 31.20 -17.37
C ASN A 499 3.14 31.43 -17.49
N GLU A 500 3.88 31.46 -16.38
CA GLU A 500 5.34 31.50 -16.41
C GLU A 500 5.94 30.28 -17.10
N LEU A 501 5.45 29.07 -16.79
CA LEU A 501 5.88 27.84 -17.46
C LEU A 501 5.61 27.87 -18.98
N LYS A 502 4.42 28.35 -19.38
CA LYS A 502 4.06 28.53 -20.80
C LYS A 502 4.95 29.55 -21.53
N GLY A 503 5.51 30.52 -20.81
CA GLY A 503 6.48 31.46 -21.34
C GLY A 503 7.84 30.84 -21.64
N ILE A 504 8.14 29.66 -21.07
CA ILE A 504 9.40 28.93 -21.25
C ILE A 504 9.26 27.85 -22.31
N ALA A 505 8.21 27.03 -22.22
CA ALA A 505 7.99 25.87 -23.07
C ALA A 505 6.49 25.56 -23.23
N SER A 506 6.13 24.79 -24.27
CA SER A 506 4.75 24.37 -24.50
C SER A 506 4.33 23.32 -23.48
N ILE A 507 3.23 23.54 -22.76
CA ILE A 507 2.61 22.48 -21.95
C ILE A 507 1.93 21.51 -22.91
N LYS A 508 2.55 20.34 -23.12
CA LYS A 508 2.07 19.33 -24.05
C LYS A 508 0.91 18.54 -23.45
N GLU A 509 1.00 18.20 -22.18
CA GLU A 509 -0.06 17.56 -21.40
C GLU A 509 -0.08 18.11 -19.98
N GLU A 510 -1.27 18.23 -19.39
CA GLU A 510 -1.47 18.55 -17.98
C GLU A 510 -2.37 17.48 -17.34
N TYR A 511 -1.82 16.75 -16.37
CA TYR A 511 -2.56 15.75 -15.61
C TYR A 511 -3.08 16.38 -14.32
N LYS A 512 -4.40 16.37 -14.15
CA LYS A 512 -5.09 16.88 -12.93
C LYS A 512 -5.69 15.79 -12.06
N ASP A 513 -5.73 14.58 -12.55
CA ASP A 513 -6.29 13.41 -11.89
C ASP A 513 -5.38 12.20 -12.08
N ALA A 514 -5.33 11.36 -11.06
CA ALA A 514 -4.44 10.21 -11.02
C ALA A 514 -4.72 9.23 -12.18
N ARG A 515 -5.99 9.05 -12.58
CA ARG A 515 -6.37 8.10 -13.64
C ARG A 515 -5.80 8.50 -15.00
N ASN A 516 -5.79 9.79 -15.33
CA ASN A 516 -5.25 10.24 -16.60
C ASN A 516 -3.73 10.06 -16.68
N VAL A 517 -2.98 10.29 -15.59
CA VAL A 517 -1.54 9.98 -15.60
C VAL A 517 -1.30 8.47 -15.68
N TYR A 518 -2.14 7.65 -15.04
CA TYR A 518 -2.05 6.19 -15.15
C TYR A 518 -2.22 5.73 -16.59
N SER A 519 -3.24 6.23 -17.28
CA SER A 519 -3.46 5.95 -18.71
C SER A 519 -2.32 6.47 -19.58
N GLY A 520 -1.75 7.65 -19.25
CA GLY A 520 -0.61 8.22 -19.95
C GLY A 520 0.64 7.33 -19.88
N ILE A 521 0.99 6.85 -18.68
CA ILE A 521 2.12 5.94 -18.46
C ILE A 521 1.90 4.63 -19.23
N LYS A 522 0.72 3.99 -19.06
CA LYS A 522 0.39 2.73 -19.74
C LYS A 522 0.39 2.87 -21.27
N GLY A 523 -0.08 4.01 -21.78
CA GLY A 523 -0.09 4.31 -23.20
C GLY A 523 1.32 4.45 -23.79
N LEU A 524 2.27 5.02 -23.04
CA LEU A 524 3.65 5.16 -23.48
C LEU A 524 4.46 3.86 -23.36
N SER A 525 4.23 3.09 -22.30
CA SER A 525 4.95 1.82 -22.10
C SER A 525 4.39 0.66 -22.91
N GLY A 526 3.12 0.76 -23.35
CA GLY A 526 2.41 -0.34 -24.00
C GLY A 526 2.06 -1.48 -23.04
N ARG A 527 2.25 -1.32 -21.73
CA ARG A 527 1.91 -2.32 -20.70
C ARG A 527 0.66 -1.93 -19.92
N SER A 528 -0.20 -2.93 -19.67
CA SER A 528 -1.46 -2.74 -18.94
C SER A 528 -1.65 -3.66 -17.73
N GLY A 529 -0.78 -4.66 -17.54
CA GLY A 529 -0.98 -5.74 -16.55
C GLY A 529 -0.41 -5.50 -15.16
N ASP A 530 0.67 -4.72 -15.04
CA ASP A 530 1.33 -4.50 -13.75
C ASP A 530 0.71 -3.30 -13.03
N ILE A 531 0.62 -3.36 -11.71
CA ILE A 531 0.20 -2.25 -10.85
C ILE A 531 1.12 -2.24 -9.63
N ILE A 532 1.66 -1.07 -9.31
CA ILE A 532 2.49 -0.87 -8.12
C ILE A 532 1.67 -0.07 -7.11
N PHE A 533 1.53 -0.60 -5.91
CA PHE A 533 0.87 0.10 -4.81
C PHE A 533 1.89 0.66 -3.83
N THR A 534 1.57 1.81 -3.24
CA THR A 534 2.31 2.40 -2.13
C THR A 534 1.36 3.17 -1.23
N THR A 535 1.85 3.64 -0.10
CA THR A 535 1.12 4.48 0.86
C THR A 535 1.93 5.75 1.14
N ILE A 536 1.23 6.83 1.51
CA ILE A 536 1.86 8.02 2.11
C ILE A 536 1.89 7.95 3.64
N ASP A 537 1.46 6.82 4.23
CA ASP A 537 1.71 6.55 5.64
C ASP A 537 3.22 6.39 5.88
N PRO A 538 3.77 7.05 6.91
CA PRO A 538 5.17 6.88 7.27
C PRO A 538 5.47 5.48 7.80
N TRP A 539 6.73 5.09 7.71
CA TRP A 539 7.19 3.79 8.20
C TRP A 539 6.87 3.60 9.68
N THR A 540 6.03 2.60 9.98
CA THR A 540 5.83 2.08 11.33
C THR A 540 6.96 1.10 11.65
N TYR A 541 7.83 1.44 12.60
CA TYR A 541 8.95 0.59 13.00
C TYR A 541 8.57 -0.37 14.13
N TRP A 542 9.28 -1.50 14.18
CA TRP A 542 9.02 -2.63 15.09
C TRP A 542 10.32 -3.08 15.72
N TYR A 543 10.24 -3.58 16.96
CA TYR A 543 11.35 -4.27 17.62
C TYR A 543 11.24 -5.79 17.40
N VAL A 544 12.39 -6.45 17.26
CA VAL A 544 12.47 -7.90 17.09
C VAL A 544 11.80 -8.59 18.27
N SER A 545 10.95 -9.58 17.95
CA SER A 545 10.20 -10.40 18.91
C SER A 545 9.15 -9.67 19.76
N GLU A 546 8.97 -8.34 19.64
CA GLU A 546 7.92 -7.63 20.39
C GLU A 546 6.53 -7.81 19.78
N GLY A 547 6.45 -8.13 18.48
CA GLY A 547 5.18 -8.48 17.83
C GLY A 547 4.13 -7.38 17.81
N LYS A 548 4.54 -6.11 18.00
CA LYS A 548 3.65 -4.94 17.91
C LYS A 548 4.40 -3.70 17.39
N PRO A 549 3.67 -2.72 16.82
CA PRO A 549 4.25 -1.42 16.45
C PRO A 549 4.93 -0.73 17.64
N ALA A 550 6.12 -0.18 17.42
CA ALA A 550 6.87 0.57 18.43
C ALA A 550 6.77 2.09 18.24
N GLY A 551 6.56 2.55 17.01
CA GLY A 551 6.36 3.96 16.68
C GLY A 551 6.37 4.19 15.17
N GLU A 552 6.34 5.46 14.76
CA GLU A 552 6.36 5.88 13.36
C GLU A 552 7.50 6.87 13.10
N THR A 553 8.16 6.72 11.95
CA THR A 553 9.21 7.64 11.49
C THR A 553 8.59 8.68 10.57
N LYS A 554 8.41 9.92 11.06
CA LYS A 554 7.55 10.97 10.49
C LYS A 554 7.61 11.16 8.96
N ALA A 555 8.80 11.20 8.36
CA ALA A 555 8.97 11.46 6.93
C ALA A 555 9.51 10.26 6.13
N ALA A 556 9.52 9.06 6.70
CA ALA A 556 10.03 7.87 6.02
C ALA A 556 8.95 7.22 5.14
N LEU A 557 8.81 7.66 3.90
CA LEU A 557 7.82 7.11 2.97
C LEU A 557 8.40 5.99 2.08
N PHE A 558 7.51 5.30 1.37
CA PHE A 558 7.86 4.23 0.42
C PHE A 558 7.68 4.65 -1.05
N VAL A 559 7.42 5.94 -1.29
CA VAL A 559 7.04 6.48 -2.61
C VAL A 559 8.19 6.47 -3.62
N GLY A 560 9.43 6.70 -3.16
CA GLY A 560 10.64 6.65 -3.98
C GLY A 560 10.90 5.24 -4.55
N PRO A 561 11.13 4.22 -3.70
CA PRO A 561 11.33 2.84 -4.14
C PRO A 561 10.18 2.29 -4.99
N ALA A 562 8.92 2.63 -4.65
CA ALA A 562 7.76 2.27 -5.45
C ALA A 562 7.83 2.86 -6.87
N SER A 563 8.26 4.11 -7.01
CA SER A 563 8.41 4.76 -8.33
C SER A 563 9.58 4.18 -9.13
N TYR A 564 10.67 3.80 -8.47
CA TYR A 564 11.80 3.13 -9.12
C TYR A 564 11.40 1.78 -9.72
N ILE A 565 10.69 0.93 -8.96
CA ILE A 565 10.22 -0.35 -9.52
C ILE A 565 9.10 -0.13 -10.55
N ALA A 566 8.23 0.86 -10.36
CA ALA A 566 7.20 1.20 -11.33
C ALA A 566 7.79 1.64 -12.69
N ALA A 567 8.90 2.38 -12.69
CA ALA A 567 9.65 2.72 -13.90
C ALA A 567 10.20 1.47 -14.63
N GLN A 568 10.67 0.47 -13.89
CA GLN A 568 11.12 -0.82 -14.46
C GLN A 568 10.00 -1.59 -15.14
N HIS A 569 8.78 -1.48 -14.61
CA HIS A 569 7.58 -2.15 -15.12
C HIS A 569 6.78 -1.31 -16.13
N GLY A 570 7.11 -0.03 -16.28
CA GLY A 570 6.38 0.88 -17.17
C GLY A 570 4.93 1.02 -16.73
N SER A 571 4.71 1.01 -15.42
CA SER A 571 3.40 0.95 -14.79
C SER A 571 3.22 2.14 -13.83
N PRO A 572 1.99 2.65 -13.65
CA PRO A 572 1.74 3.70 -12.68
C PRO A 572 1.95 3.26 -11.22
N VAL A 573 2.19 4.26 -10.37
CA VAL A 573 2.17 4.11 -8.91
C VAL A 573 0.79 4.51 -8.38
N VAL A 574 0.12 3.56 -7.76
CA VAL A 574 -1.16 3.75 -7.07
C VAL A 574 -0.89 4.01 -5.60
N VAL A 575 -1.04 5.26 -5.18
CA VAL A 575 -1.01 5.65 -3.76
C VAL A 575 -2.36 5.29 -3.15
N VAL A 576 -2.40 4.32 -2.22
CA VAL A 576 -3.67 3.75 -1.71
C VAL A 576 -4.57 4.80 -1.06
N ASP A 577 -3.97 5.75 -0.34
CA ASP A 577 -4.67 6.84 0.34
C ASP A 577 -5.46 7.73 -0.63
N GLU A 578 -4.95 7.90 -1.85
CA GLU A 578 -5.55 8.77 -2.86
C GLU A 578 -6.90 8.22 -3.38
N HIS A 579 -7.13 6.91 -3.22
CA HIS A 579 -8.30 6.22 -3.75
C HIS A 579 -9.22 5.76 -2.62
N PRO A 580 -10.42 6.34 -2.45
CA PRO A 580 -11.33 6.02 -1.34
C PRO A 580 -11.55 4.52 -1.10
N ARG A 581 -11.83 3.75 -2.16
CA ARG A 581 -12.04 2.29 -2.04
C ARG A 581 -10.80 1.54 -1.53
N LEU A 582 -9.61 1.90 -2.00
CA LEU A 582 -8.38 1.25 -1.54
C LEU A 582 -8.06 1.66 -0.10
N SER A 583 -8.27 2.93 0.24
CA SER A 583 -8.12 3.41 1.62
C SER A 583 -9.09 2.74 2.59
N GLN A 584 -10.27 2.29 2.13
CA GLN A 584 -11.23 1.52 2.91
C GLN A 584 -10.76 0.07 3.09
N ALA A 585 -10.30 -0.56 2.01
CA ALA A 585 -9.88 -1.97 2.00
C ALA A 585 -8.71 -2.27 2.95
N VAL A 586 -7.73 -1.37 3.04
CA VAL A 586 -6.54 -1.59 3.90
C VAL A 586 -6.86 -1.61 5.40
N VAL A 587 -8.01 -1.05 5.81
CA VAL A 587 -8.37 -0.85 7.23
C VAL A 587 -8.43 -2.18 7.99
N TYR A 588 -9.04 -3.21 7.42
CA TYR A 588 -9.11 -4.52 8.07
C TYR A 588 -7.71 -5.10 8.28
N HIS A 589 -6.90 -5.16 7.24
CA HIS A 589 -5.56 -5.74 7.30
C HIS A 589 -4.67 -5.02 8.31
N ASP A 590 -4.65 -3.70 8.29
CA ASP A 590 -3.84 -2.91 9.21
C ASP A 590 -4.32 -3.04 10.65
N ASN A 591 -5.62 -2.98 10.89
CA ASN A 591 -6.19 -3.14 12.22
C ASN A 591 -5.92 -4.54 12.78
N PHE A 592 -6.09 -5.59 11.97
CA PHE A 592 -5.86 -6.97 12.36
C PHE A 592 -4.39 -7.21 12.71
N TRP A 593 -3.45 -6.89 11.82
CA TRP A 593 -2.04 -7.18 12.04
C TRP A 593 -1.40 -6.32 13.13
N ARG A 594 -1.88 -5.08 13.34
CA ARG A 594 -1.43 -4.27 14.48
C ARG A 594 -1.83 -4.87 15.83
N LYS A 595 -2.96 -5.58 15.91
CA LYS A 595 -3.49 -6.18 17.14
C LYS A 595 -3.00 -7.60 17.38
N ASN A 596 -2.76 -8.36 16.32
CA ASN A 596 -2.55 -9.82 16.41
C ASN A 596 -1.17 -10.28 15.89
N ALA A 597 -0.22 -9.38 15.61
CA ALA A 597 1.09 -9.79 15.11
C ALA A 597 1.91 -10.63 16.11
N ASP A 598 1.74 -10.41 17.41
CA ASP A 598 2.35 -11.20 18.49
C ASP A 598 1.66 -12.55 18.68
N SER A 599 0.35 -12.61 18.45
CA SER A 599 -0.50 -13.79 18.54
C SER A 599 -0.74 -14.49 17.19
N ARG A 600 0.01 -14.15 16.13
CA ARG A 600 -0.18 -14.68 14.75
C ARG A 600 -0.11 -16.20 14.60
N ALA A 601 0.42 -16.91 15.60
CA ALA A 601 0.47 -18.37 15.63
C ALA A 601 -0.81 -19.00 16.20
N THR A 602 -1.66 -18.20 16.86
CA THR A 602 -2.87 -18.66 17.56
C THR A 602 -4.13 -17.92 17.12
N VAL A 603 -4.00 -16.72 16.53
CA VAL A 603 -5.11 -15.93 16.01
C VAL A 603 -5.02 -15.88 14.50
N GLU A 604 -5.97 -16.54 13.84
CA GLU A 604 -6.07 -16.56 12.39
C GLU A 604 -6.90 -15.38 11.88
N PRO A 605 -6.54 -14.78 10.73
CA PRO A 605 -7.38 -13.76 10.12
C PRO A 605 -8.69 -14.39 9.63
N SER A 606 -9.80 -13.69 9.84
CA SER A 606 -11.08 -14.09 9.28
C SER A 606 -10.98 -14.12 7.75
N SER A 607 -11.31 -15.27 7.17
CA SER A 607 -11.30 -15.44 5.71
C SER A 607 -12.28 -14.50 5.02
N GLY A 608 -13.51 -14.34 5.51
CA GLY A 608 -14.47 -13.43 4.89
C GLY A 608 -14.00 -11.98 4.98
N SER A 609 -13.63 -11.49 6.15
CA SER A 609 -13.12 -10.12 6.29
C SER A 609 -11.85 -9.89 5.44
N MET A 610 -11.02 -10.91 5.24
CA MET A 610 -9.83 -10.81 4.36
C MET A 610 -10.19 -10.75 2.87
N PHE A 611 -11.18 -11.51 2.40
CA PHE A 611 -11.52 -11.58 0.97
C PHE A 611 -12.53 -10.53 0.52
N LEU A 612 -13.39 -10.07 1.43
CA LEU A 612 -14.44 -9.14 1.12
C LEU A 612 -13.99 -7.67 1.23
N SER A 613 -12.88 -7.40 1.92
CA SER A 613 -12.32 -6.05 2.12
C SER A 613 -11.76 -5.41 0.85
#